data_AF-A0A972UUZ8-F1
#
_entry.id   AF-A0A972UUZ8-F1
#
_cell.length_a   1.000
_cell.length_b   1.000
_cell.length_c   1.000
_cell.angle_alpha   90.00
_cell.angle_beta   90.00
_cell.angle_gamma   90.00
#
_symmetry.space_group_name_H-M   'P 1'
#
loop_
_entity.id
_entity.type
_entity.pdbx_description
1 polymer ?
#
loop_
_entity_poly.entity_id
_entity_poly.type
_entity_poly.pdbx_seq_one_letter_code
_entity_poly.pdbx_strand_id
1 'polypeptide(L)'
;NWMMVFTENLLEHCANEVNGTTDATFGEHKVSFKAPYARVTMTDAIKNFTGFDITGKSEKELFEAAQSMGIAVDETMGKGKLIDEIFGEKCEHHYIQPTFITDYPKEMSPLTKKHRDNPELTERFELMVNGKEIANAYSELNDPIDQRERFEEQMKLSEKGDDEAMFIDQDFLRALEYGMPPTSGMGMGIDRLTMFMTNNPSIQDVLFFPQMRPEKKTVELTDDEKVVLNLLKENSPVNLNELKTQSRLSNKKWDKAIKGLTKNKLAKVDNTNDGLFVELIN
;
A
#
# COMPACT_ATOMS: atom_id res chain seq x y z
N ASN A 1 25.04 9.51 -2.51
CA ASN A 1 25.14 10.58 -3.54
C ASN A 1 25.34 10.09 -4.97
N TRP A 2 26.26 9.16 -5.26
CA TRP A 2 26.48 8.66 -6.63
C TRP A 2 25.18 8.17 -7.29
N MET A 3 24.37 7.40 -6.56
CA MET A 3 23.11 6.86 -7.08
C MET A 3 22.11 7.94 -7.50
N MET A 4 22.00 9.07 -6.78
CA MET A 4 21.14 10.18 -7.21
C MET A 4 21.56 10.74 -8.59
N VAL A 5 22.87 10.91 -8.80
CA VAL A 5 23.41 11.39 -10.09
C VAL A 5 23.18 10.35 -11.19
N PHE A 6 23.30 9.06 -10.86
CA PHE A 6 22.97 7.98 -11.79
C PHE A 6 21.48 8.02 -12.19
N THR A 7 20.57 8.16 -11.21
CA THR A 7 19.12 8.26 -11.45
C THR A 7 18.75 9.47 -12.30
N GLU A 8 19.35 10.64 -12.03
CA GLU A 8 19.19 11.86 -12.84
C GLU A 8 19.56 11.60 -14.31
N ASN A 9 20.77 11.09 -14.56
CA ASN A 9 21.25 10.81 -15.92
C ASN A 9 20.40 9.76 -16.64
N LEU A 10 19.98 8.71 -15.92
CA LEU A 10 19.15 7.64 -16.46
C LEU A 10 17.79 8.18 -16.94
N LEU A 11 17.10 8.95 -16.09
CA LEU A 11 15.78 9.47 -16.41
C LEU A 11 15.82 10.55 -17.48
N GLU A 12 16.84 11.41 -17.47
CA GLU A 12 17.06 12.40 -18.53
C GLU A 12 17.29 11.72 -19.89
N HIS A 13 18.08 10.65 -19.91
CA HIS A 13 18.30 9.85 -21.12
C HIS A 13 17.00 9.19 -21.61
N CYS A 14 16.27 8.52 -20.72
CA CYS A 14 14.98 7.90 -21.06
C CYS A 14 13.98 8.90 -21.64
N ALA A 15 13.83 10.08 -21.02
CA ALA A 15 12.93 11.12 -21.50
C ALA A 15 13.31 11.57 -22.92
N ASN A 16 14.59 11.85 -23.15
CA ASN A 16 15.07 12.26 -24.47
C ASN A 16 14.87 11.18 -25.55
N GLU A 17 15.18 9.92 -25.25
CA GLU A 17 15.04 8.83 -26.23
C GLU A 17 13.56 8.55 -26.58
N VAL A 18 12.66 8.64 -25.60
CA VAL A 18 11.23 8.33 -25.81
C VAL A 18 10.47 9.53 -26.39
N ASN A 19 10.70 10.74 -25.85
CA ASN A 19 9.91 11.93 -26.17
C ASN A 19 10.65 12.95 -27.05
N GLY A 20 11.94 12.76 -27.32
CA GLY A 20 12.78 13.72 -28.05
C GLY A 20 13.13 14.98 -27.26
N THR A 21 12.79 15.02 -25.97
CA THR A 21 13.04 16.13 -25.04
C THR A 21 13.05 15.61 -23.60
N THR A 22 13.63 16.36 -22.68
CA THR A 22 13.62 16.05 -21.24
C THR A 22 12.27 16.33 -20.57
N ASP A 23 11.36 17.00 -21.27
CA ASP A 23 10.06 17.38 -20.72
C ASP A 23 8.99 16.33 -21.04
N ALA A 24 8.17 15.98 -20.05
CA ALA A 24 7.01 15.13 -20.20
C ALA A 24 5.76 15.84 -19.68
N THR A 25 4.59 15.46 -20.21
CA THR A 25 3.30 15.90 -19.68
C THR A 25 2.65 14.72 -18.97
N PHE A 26 2.16 14.95 -17.75
CA PHE A 26 1.40 13.96 -17.01
C PHE A 26 0.14 14.61 -16.43
N GLY A 27 -1.01 14.25 -16.99
CA GLY A 27 -2.26 14.95 -16.71
C GLY A 27 -2.16 16.43 -17.11
N GLU A 28 -2.36 17.33 -16.15
CA GLU A 28 -2.26 18.77 -16.35
C GLU A 28 -0.84 19.33 -16.12
N HIS A 29 0.07 18.52 -15.57
CA HIS A 29 1.38 18.97 -15.16
C HIS A 29 2.43 18.74 -16.26
N LYS A 30 3.30 19.73 -16.44
CA LYS A 30 4.53 19.60 -17.23
C LYS A 30 5.70 19.34 -16.28
N VAL A 31 6.34 18.21 -16.45
CA VAL A 31 7.45 17.72 -15.63
C VAL A 31 8.71 17.77 -16.46
N SER A 32 9.80 18.33 -15.93
CA SER A 32 11.11 18.29 -16.56
C SER A 32 11.99 17.25 -15.89
N PHE A 33 12.42 16.23 -16.63
CA PHE A 33 13.42 15.24 -16.19
C PHE A 33 14.86 15.70 -16.41
N LYS A 34 15.07 17.00 -16.64
CA LYS A 34 16.40 17.58 -16.78
C LYS A 34 17.05 17.73 -15.40
N ALA A 35 18.26 17.20 -15.26
CA ALA A 35 19.05 17.34 -14.05
C ALA A 35 19.52 18.80 -13.84
N PRO A 36 19.84 19.22 -12.60
CA PRO A 36 19.76 18.46 -11.35
C PRO A 36 18.38 18.55 -10.69
N TYR A 37 18.02 17.52 -9.93
CA TYR A 37 16.78 17.47 -9.16
C TYR A 37 16.95 18.12 -7.79
N ALA A 38 15.85 18.65 -7.24
CA ALA A 38 15.85 19.16 -5.88
C ALA A 38 16.13 18.03 -4.88
N ARG A 39 16.77 18.36 -3.76
CA ARG A 39 17.06 17.43 -2.66
C ARG A 39 16.53 18.03 -1.38
N VAL A 40 15.61 17.33 -0.72
CA VAL A 40 14.90 17.80 0.47
C VAL A 40 14.93 16.68 1.49
N THR A 41 15.31 16.96 2.73
CA THR A 41 15.27 15.93 3.77
C THR A 41 13.82 15.60 4.14
N MET A 42 13.54 14.39 4.61
CA MET A 42 12.22 14.01 5.14
C MET A 42 11.74 15.00 6.22
N THR A 43 12.65 15.44 7.08
CA THR A 43 12.36 16.42 8.13
C THR A 43 11.96 17.77 7.53
N ASP A 44 12.74 18.28 6.58
CA ASP A 44 12.45 19.57 5.93
C ASP A 44 11.16 19.51 5.11
N ALA A 45 10.89 18.39 4.45
CA ALA A 45 9.65 18.16 3.72
C ALA A 45 8.43 18.35 4.63
N ILE A 46 8.38 17.61 5.73
CA ILE A 46 7.27 17.69 6.69
C ILE A 46 7.20 19.09 7.31
N LYS A 47 8.33 19.65 7.71
CA LYS A 47 8.38 20.98 8.34
C LYS A 47 7.89 22.08 7.40
N ASN A 48 8.22 22.03 6.11
CA ASN A 48 7.83 23.04 5.15
C ASN A 48 6.32 23.04 4.86
N PHE A 49 5.67 21.88 4.84
CA PHE A 49 4.23 21.77 4.51
C PHE A 49 3.31 21.74 5.74
N THR A 50 3.83 21.36 6.91
CA THR A 50 3.01 21.23 8.14
C THR A 50 3.42 22.21 9.24
N GLY A 51 4.62 22.79 9.17
CA GLY A 51 5.22 23.57 10.26
C GLY A 51 5.71 22.72 11.45
N PHE A 52 5.52 21.41 11.41
CA PHE A 52 5.92 20.49 12.48
C PHE A 52 7.33 19.94 12.25
N ASP A 53 8.17 19.99 13.27
CA ASP A 53 9.55 19.45 13.23
C ASP A 53 9.57 18.08 13.92
N ILE A 54 9.85 17.04 13.14
CA ILE A 54 9.90 15.64 13.61
C ILE A 54 11.19 15.31 14.40
N THR A 55 12.19 16.20 14.39
CA THR A 55 13.51 15.94 14.96
C THR A 55 13.42 15.66 16.46
N GLY A 56 13.91 14.50 16.88
CA GLY A 56 13.96 14.10 18.30
C GLY A 56 12.58 13.85 18.93
N LYS A 57 11.50 13.79 18.14
CA LYS A 57 10.16 13.55 18.65
C LYS A 57 9.94 12.10 19.05
N SER A 58 9.23 11.94 20.17
CA SER A 58 8.75 10.64 20.62
C SER A 58 7.58 10.16 19.76
N GLU A 59 7.32 8.84 19.78
CA GLU A 59 6.18 8.21 19.11
C GLU A 59 4.86 8.87 19.50
N LYS A 60 4.68 9.17 20.80
CA LYS A 60 3.50 9.86 21.31
C LYS A 60 3.33 11.27 20.71
N GLU A 61 4.40 12.06 20.65
CA GLU A 61 4.33 13.41 20.06
C GLU A 61 4.00 13.36 18.56
N LEU A 62 4.52 12.37 17.83
CA LEU A 62 4.23 12.18 16.41
C LEU A 62 2.78 11.74 16.19
N PHE A 63 2.28 10.85 17.04
CA PHE A 63 0.88 10.42 17.02
C PHE A 63 -0.08 11.59 17.27
N GLU A 64 0.17 12.39 18.31
CA GLU A 64 -0.62 13.58 18.62
C GLU A 64 -0.56 14.61 17.47
N ALA A 65 0.62 14.80 16.86
CA ALA A 65 0.78 15.66 15.69
C ALA A 65 -0.05 15.16 14.50
N ALA A 66 0.03 13.87 14.16
CA ALA A 66 -0.73 13.26 13.08
C ALA A 66 -2.25 13.40 13.30
N GLN A 67 -2.74 13.13 14.51
CA GLN A 67 -4.15 13.33 14.86
C GLN A 67 -4.59 14.80 14.72
N SER A 68 -3.75 15.74 15.18
CA SER A 68 -4.05 17.18 15.05
C SER A 68 -4.13 17.64 13.59
N MET A 69 -3.46 16.92 12.68
CA MET A 69 -3.47 17.14 11.24
C MET A 69 -4.63 16.40 10.52
N GLY A 70 -5.46 15.65 11.26
CA GLY A 70 -6.57 14.88 10.73
C GLY A 70 -6.15 13.62 9.97
N ILE A 71 -4.96 13.10 10.23
CA ILE A 71 -4.44 11.88 9.61
C ILE A 71 -4.94 10.68 10.39
N ALA A 72 -5.39 9.64 9.68
CA ALA A 72 -5.89 8.41 10.29
C ALA A 72 -4.72 7.55 10.78
N VAL A 73 -4.39 7.67 12.06
CA VAL A 73 -3.35 6.87 12.73
C VAL A 73 -3.91 6.10 13.92
N ASP A 74 -3.27 4.98 14.27
CA ASP A 74 -3.63 4.16 15.44
C ASP A 74 -2.42 3.93 16.37
N GLU A 75 -2.69 3.49 17.60
CA GLU A 75 -1.68 3.35 18.66
C GLU A 75 -0.69 2.20 18.44
N THR A 76 -0.94 1.32 17.47
CA THR A 76 -0.01 0.23 17.10
C THR A 76 1.08 0.72 16.14
N MET A 77 0.88 1.87 15.49
CA MET A 77 1.83 2.45 14.55
C MET A 77 3.08 2.95 15.25
N GLY A 78 4.22 2.36 14.90
CA GLY A 78 5.53 2.82 15.39
C GLY A 78 5.92 4.19 14.81
N LYS A 79 6.91 4.82 15.44
CA LYS A 79 7.51 6.11 15.02
C LYS A 79 7.72 6.27 13.52
N GLY A 80 8.28 5.26 12.85
CA GLY A 80 8.55 5.31 11.41
C GLY A 80 7.27 5.42 10.57
N LYS A 81 6.28 4.59 10.87
CA LYS A 81 4.98 4.60 10.17
C LYS A 81 4.23 5.91 10.37
N LEU A 82 4.28 6.48 11.57
CA LEU A 82 3.67 7.80 11.83
C LEU A 82 4.29 8.91 10.98
N ILE A 83 5.61 8.90 10.79
CA ILE A 83 6.31 9.87 9.94
C ILE A 83 5.93 9.66 8.47
N ASP A 84 5.83 8.41 8.03
CA ASP A 84 5.39 8.03 6.68
C ASP A 84 3.99 8.58 6.37
N GLU A 85 3.02 8.33 7.26
CA GLU A 85 1.64 8.81 7.11
C GLU A 85 1.55 10.35 7.07
N ILE A 86 2.35 11.05 7.90
CA ILE A 86 2.43 12.51 7.86
C ILE A 86 2.97 12.99 6.52
N PHE A 87 4.03 12.36 6.02
CA PHE A 87 4.62 12.71 4.74
C PHE A 87 3.69 12.41 3.57
N GLY A 88 3.09 11.22 3.53
CA GLY A 88 2.14 10.78 2.51
C GLY A 88 0.94 11.71 2.37
N GLU A 89 0.27 11.99 3.49
CA GLU A 89 -0.95 12.81 3.47
C GLU A 89 -0.69 14.30 3.27
N LYS A 90 0.42 14.84 3.80
CA LYS A 90 0.63 16.31 3.81
C LYS A 90 1.69 16.81 2.85
N CYS A 91 2.57 15.96 2.34
CA CYS A 91 3.76 16.41 1.61
C CYS A 91 3.82 15.86 0.18
N GLU A 92 3.58 14.57 -0.03
CA GLU A 92 3.83 13.90 -1.31
C GLU A 92 3.27 14.64 -2.52
N HIS A 93 1.97 14.98 -2.47
CA HIS A 93 1.24 15.59 -3.57
C HIS A 93 1.77 16.97 -4.02
N HIS A 94 2.61 17.63 -3.21
CA HIS A 94 3.22 18.91 -3.57
C HIS A 94 4.45 18.78 -4.47
N TYR A 95 5.09 17.60 -4.53
CA TYR A 95 6.31 17.37 -5.31
C TYR A 95 6.01 17.08 -6.78
N ILE A 96 5.72 18.14 -7.54
CA ILE A 96 5.41 18.04 -8.98
C ILE A 96 6.66 17.78 -9.83
N GLN A 97 7.71 18.59 -9.64
CA GLN A 97 8.99 18.36 -10.31
C GLN A 97 9.78 17.25 -9.62
N PRO A 98 10.67 16.55 -10.33
CA PRO A 98 11.48 15.49 -9.74
C PRO A 98 12.27 16.01 -8.54
N THR A 99 12.04 15.37 -7.39
CA THR A 99 12.62 15.77 -6.12
C THR A 99 13.06 14.52 -5.36
N PHE A 100 14.32 14.48 -4.95
CA PHE A 100 14.80 13.47 -4.03
C PHE A 100 14.41 13.86 -2.61
N ILE A 101 13.62 13.01 -1.96
CA ILE A 101 13.40 13.05 -0.52
C ILE A 101 14.49 12.21 0.12
N THR A 102 15.26 12.76 1.06
CA THR A 102 16.45 12.12 1.62
C THR A 102 16.39 11.98 3.13
N ASP A 103 17.31 11.19 3.68
CA ASP A 103 17.60 11.10 5.12
C ASP A 103 16.40 10.60 5.94
N TYR A 104 15.88 9.44 5.53
CA TYR A 104 14.77 8.78 6.21
C TYR A 104 15.20 8.30 7.61
N PRO A 105 14.28 8.33 8.59
CA PRO A 105 14.50 7.72 9.91
C PRO A 105 14.94 6.27 9.83
N LYS A 106 15.83 5.88 10.74
CA LYS A 106 16.36 4.52 10.88
C LYS A 106 15.27 3.47 11.05
N GLU A 107 14.24 3.82 11.80
CA GLU A 107 13.11 2.95 12.13
C GLU A 107 12.27 2.58 10.88
N MET A 108 12.34 3.38 9.80
CA MET A 108 11.64 3.14 8.53
C MET A 108 12.49 2.38 7.49
N SER A 109 13.77 2.15 7.79
CA SER A 109 14.76 1.74 6.79
C SER A 109 15.63 0.60 7.32
N PRO A 110 15.05 -0.61 7.51
CA PRO A 110 15.70 -1.73 8.20
C PRO A 110 16.86 -2.35 7.41
N LEU A 111 16.94 -2.12 6.10
CA LEU A 111 17.98 -2.61 5.19
C LEU A 111 18.98 -1.51 4.80
N THR A 112 18.80 -0.29 5.31
CA THR A 112 19.62 0.86 4.92
C THR A 112 20.69 1.17 5.95
N LYS A 113 21.87 1.50 5.44
CA LYS A 113 22.99 1.96 6.26
C LYS A 113 22.64 3.27 6.99
N LYS A 114 23.05 3.35 8.26
CA LYS A 114 22.93 4.56 9.09
C LYS A 114 23.62 5.74 8.39
N HIS A 115 23.04 6.93 8.53
CA HIS A 115 23.62 8.14 7.99
C HIS A 115 24.96 8.43 8.70
N ARG A 116 25.99 8.77 7.91
CA ARG A 116 27.37 8.92 8.40
C ARG A 116 27.53 9.96 9.52
N ASP A 117 26.70 11.00 9.49
CA ASP A 117 26.75 12.13 10.44
C ASP A 117 25.64 12.09 11.50
N ASN A 118 24.59 11.26 11.31
CA ASN A 118 23.46 11.18 12.23
C ASN A 118 22.92 9.74 12.30
N PRO A 119 23.25 8.96 13.33
CA PRO A 119 22.88 7.54 13.41
C PRO A 119 21.37 7.28 13.56
N GLU A 120 20.56 8.31 13.83
CA GLU A 120 19.09 8.22 13.85
C GLU A 120 18.46 8.27 12.46
N LEU A 121 19.24 8.66 11.45
CA LEU A 121 18.82 8.72 10.04
C LEU A 121 19.57 7.66 9.22
N THR A 122 19.18 7.53 7.96
CA THR A 122 19.74 6.56 7.02
C THR A 122 20.11 7.20 5.70
N GLU A 123 21.09 6.64 5.00
CA GLU A 123 21.47 7.10 3.65
C GLU A 123 20.51 6.55 2.59
N ARG A 124 19.22 6.90 2.72
CA ARG A 124 18.13 6.54 1.80
C ARG A 124 17.63 7.77 1.07
N PHE A 125 17.18 7.58 -0.16
CA PHE A 125 16.33 8.54 -0.84
C PHE A 125 15.18 7.85 -1.58
N GLU A 126 14.09 8.59 -1.73
CA GLU A 126 13.05 8.29 -2.70
C GLU A 126 12.94 9.43 -3.71
N LEU A 127 12.65 9.10 -4.95
CA LEU A 127 12.41 10.07 -6.00
C LEU A 127 10.90 10.28 -6.16
N MET A 128 10.45 11.48 -5.82
CA MET A 128 9.07 11.92 -6.03
C MET A 128 8.95 12.68 -7.34
N VAL A 129 7.94 12.34 -8.14
CA VAL A 129 7.58 13.03 -9.38
C VAL A 129 6.06 13.08 -9.48
N ASN A 130 5.52 14.28 -9.68
CA ASN A 130 4.07 14.50 -9.74
C ASN A 130 3.31 13.85 -8.57
N GLY A 131 3.86 13.99 -7.36
CA GLY A 131 3.29 13.43 -6.14
C GLY A 131 3.20 11.91 -6.09
N LYS A 132 4.08 11.22 -6.82
CA LYS A 132 4.24 9.76 -6.77
C LYS A 132 5.71 9.40 -6.67
N GLU A 133 5.99 8.39 -5.86
CA GLU A 133 7.30 7.76 -5.78
C GLU A 133 7.60 6.96 -7.07
N ILE A 134 8.74 7.22 -7.71
CA ILE A 134 9.21 6.48 -8.90
C ILE A 134 10.36 5.55 -8.57
N ALA A 135 11.21 5.91 -7.61
CA ALA A 135 12.37 5.12 -7.25
C ALA A 135 12.66 5.25 -5.75
N ASN A 136 13.21 4.18 -5.18
CA ASN A 136 13.71 4.12 -3.82
C ASN A 136 15.12 3.54 -3.88
N ALA A 137 16.07 4.19 -3.23
CA ALA A 137 17.48 3.82 -3.29
C ALA A 137 18.22 4.18 -2.02
N TYR A 138 19.29 3.45 -1.75
CA TYR A 138 20.02 3.63 -0.51
C TYR A 138 21.46 3.12 -0.59
N SER A 139 22.28 3.54 0.38
CA SER A 139 23.50 2.83 0.73
C SER A 139 23.12 1.54 1.48
N GLU A 140 23.52 0.39 0.94
CA GLU A 140 23.16 -0.91 1.48
C GLU A 140 23.74 -1.15 2.87
N LEU A 141 22.93 -1.70 3.78
CA LEU A 141 23.42 -2.16 5.07
C LEU A 141 24.22 -3.45 4.88
N ASN A 142 25.54 -3.32 4.98
CA ASN A 142 26.47 -4.43 4.75
C ASN A 142 27.14 -4.97 6.03
N ASP A 143 26.72 -4.48 7.20
CA ASP A 143 27.15 -4.99 8.50
C ASP A 143 26.16 -6.08 8.97
N PRO A 144 26.55 -7.36 9.03
CA PRO A 144 25.67 -8.45 9.42
C PRO A 144 25.19 -8.35 10.88
N ILE A 145 25.95 -7.67 11.76
CA ILE A 145 25.59 -7.50 13.17
C ILE A 145 24.45 -6.49 13.28
N ASP A 146 24.60 -5.30 12.70
CA ASP A 146 23.53 -4.28 12.66
C ASP A 146 22.30 -4.83 11.92
N GLN A 147 22.49 -5.55 10.81
CA GLN A 147 21.35 -6.13 10.07
C GLN A 147 20.55 -7.14 10.90
N ARG A 148 21.22 -7.97 11.71
CA ARG A 148 20.55 -8.90 12.63
C ARG A 148 19.74 -8.15 13.69
N GLU A 149 20.34 -7.12 14.30
CA GLU A 149 19.65 -6.26 15.28
C GLU A 149 18.39 -5.63 14.68
N ARG A 150 18.45 -5.15 13.42
CA ARG A 150 17.26 -4.60 12.74
C ARG A 150 16.16 -5.63 12.52
N PHE A 151 16.49 -6.86 12.14
CA PHE A 151 15.47 -7.90 11.99
C PHE A 151 14.83 -8.29 13.33
N GLU A 152 15.62 -8.33 14.41
CA GLU A 152 15.09 -8.56 15.75
C GLU A 152 14.16 -7.42 16.21
N GLU A 153 14.46 -6.17 15.86
CA GLU A 153 13.58 -5.02 16.10
C GLU A 153 12.28 -5.11 15.27
N GLN A 154 12.37 -5.45 13.98
CA GLN A 154 11.21 -5.65 13.10
C GLN A 154 10.31 -6.78 13.59
N MET A 155 10.87 -7.89 14.09
CA MET A 155 10.09 -8.98 14.66
C MET A 155 9.27 -8.54 15.89
N LYS A 156 9.82 -7.65 16.74
CA LYS A 156 9.08 -7.05 17.87
C LYS A 156 7.95 -6.13 17.41
N LEU A 157 8.07 -5.50 16.23
CA LEU A 157 6.99 -4.70 15.63
C LEU A 157 5.90 -5.60 15.05
N SER A 158 6.28 -6.72 14.42
CA SER A 158 5.32 -7.74 13.96
C SER A 158 4.46 -8.28 15.11
N GLU A 159 5.04 -8.51 16.29
CA GLU A 159 4.30 -8.92 17.50
C GLU A 159 3.27 -7.88 17.97
N LYS A 160 3.41 -6.62 17.56
CA LYS A 160 2.44 -5.54 17.83
C LYS A 160 1.33 -5.45 16.78
N GLY A 161 1.32 -6.33 15.77
CA GLY A 161 0.32 -6.36 14.72
C GLY A 161 0.71 -5.67 13.42
N ASP A 162 2.01 -5.42 13.20
CA ASP A 162 2.50 -4.93 11.90
C ASP A 162 2.64 -6.09 10.90
N ASP A 163 1.66 -6.21 10.00
CA ASP A 163 1.60 -7.26 8.97
C ASP A 163 2.69 -7.10 7.88
N GLU A 164 3.36 -5.94 7.81
CA GLU A 164 4.41 -5.64 6.81
C GLU A 164 5.84 -5.88 7.33
N ALA A 165 5.98 -6.23 8.62
CA ALA A 165 7.26 -6.43 9.25
C ALA A 165 8.04 -7.63 8.66
N MET A 166 9.35 -7.47 8.52
CA MET A 166 10.23 -8.49 7.94
C MET A 166 10.51 -9.64 8.92
N PHE A 167 10.58 -10.87 8.38
CA PHE A 167 11.06 -12.04 9.12
C PHE A 167 12.60 -12.11 9.08
N ILE A 168 13.20 -12.78 10.08
CA ILE A 168 14.64 -13.00 10.10
C ILE A 168 15.05 -14.04 9.05
N ASP A 169 15.68 -13.58 7.97
CA ASP A 169 16.31 -14.44 6.97
C ASP A 169 17.75 -14.79 7.39
N GLN A 170 17.93 -16.02 7.90
CA GLN A 170 19.24 -16.50 8.35
C GLN A 170 20.21 -16.75 7.19
N ASP A 171 19.73 -17.06 5.99
CA ASP A 171 20.60 -17.27 4.83
C ASP A 171 21.14 -15.95 4.30
N PHE A 172 20.30 -14.91 4.26
CA PHE A 172 20.72 -13.55 3.94
C PHE A 172 21.77 -13.02 4.94
N LEU A 173 21.56 -13.20 6.24
CA LEU A 173 22.56 -12.82 7.27
C LEU A 173 23.87 -13.56 7.07
N ARG A 174 23.82 -14.88 6.84
CA ARG A 174 25.00 -15.70 6.56
C ARG A 174 25.74 -15.19 5.31
N ALA A 175 25.03 -14.78 4.26
CA ALA A 175 25.64 -14.21 3.07
C ALA A 175 26.38 -12.90 3.37
N LEU A 176 25.81 -12.02 4.19
CA LEU A 176 26.47 -10.79 4.64
C LEU A 176 27.74 -11.07 5.47
N GLU A 177 27.74 -12.13 6.28
CA GLU A 177 28.90 -12.57 7.08
C GLU A 177 30.10 -13.02 6.22
N TYR A 178 29.87 -13.48 4.99
CA TYR A 178 30.96 -13.75 4.03
C TYR A 178 31.59 -12.46 3.47
N GLY A 179 30.93 -11.32 3.62
CA GLY A 179 31.41 -10.00 3.25
C GLY A 179 30.75 -9.44 1.99
N MET A 180 29.83 -8.48 2.19
CA MET A 180 29.31 -7.64 1.12
C MET A 180 30.11 -6.33 1.05
N PRO A 181 30.66 -5.94 -0.13
CA PRO A 181 31.36 -4.66 -0.27
C PRO A 181 30.40 -3.47 -0.06
N PRO A 182 30.91 -2.26 0.20
CA PRO A 182 30.08 -1.05 0.20
C PRO A 182 29.32 -0.93 -1.13
N THR A 183 28.00 -1.00 -1.06
CA THR A 183 27.11 -1.10 -2.21
C THR A 183 25.99 -0.07 -2.10
N SER A 184 25.41 0.31 -3.23
CA SER A 184 24.17 1.08 -3.26
C SER A 184 23.17 0.35 -4.16
N GLY A 185 21.97 0.15 -3.66
CA GLY A 185 20.85 -0.42 -4.41
C GLY A 185 19.84 0.65 -4.82
N MET A 186 19.07 0.32 -5.86
CA MET A 186 17.95 1.13 -6.34
C MET A 186 16.86 0.20 -6.85
N GLY A 187 15.63 0.43 -6.38
CA GLY A 187 14.39 -0.03 -7.00
C GLY A 187 13.76 1.10 -7.81
N MET A 188 13.20 0.78 -8.98
CA MET A 188 12.48 1.74 -9.82
C MET A 188 11.18 1.12 -10.32
N GLY A 189 10.08 1.82 -10.14
CA GLY A 189 8.78 1.43 -10.68
C GLY A 189 8.72 1.68 -12.17
N ILE A 190 9.06 0.66 -12.98
CA ILE A 190 9.05 0.77 -14.46
C ILE A 190 7.66 1.07 -15.02
N ASP A 191 6.60 0.52 -14.41
CA ASP A 191 5.22 0.83 -14.83
C ASP A 191 4.90 2.31 -14.58
N ARG A 192 5.26 2.84 -13.40
CA ARG A 192 5.10 4.28 -13.09
C ARG A 192 5.91 5.14 -14.03
N LEU A 193 7.18 4.80 -14.27
CA LEU A 193 8.02 5.52 -15.24
C LEU A 193 7.37 5.53 -16.63
N THR A 194 6.85 4.40 -17.08
CA THR A 194 6.14 4.27 -18.36
C THR A 194 4.91 5.17 -18.39
N MET A 195 4.11 5.18 -17.32
CA MET A 195 2.94 6.08 -17.19
C MET A 195 3.34 7.55 -17.37
N PHE A 196 4.42 8.00 -16.71
CA PHE A 196 4.91 9.37 -16.83
C PHE A 196 5.42 9.72 -18.22
N MET A 197 6.19 8.81 -18.83
CA MET A 197 6.75 9.04 -20.17
C MET A 197 5.68 9.04 -21.26
N THR A 198 4.58 8.31 -21.06
CA THR A 198 3.52 8.13 -22.06
C THR A 198 2.23 8.91 -21.77
N ASN A 199 2.20 9.72 -20.71
CA ASN A 199 1.03 10.48 -20.26
C ASN A 199 -0.21 9.60 -19.99
N ASN A 200 -0.01 8.44 -19.37
CA ASN A 200 -1.10 7.53 -19.01
C ASN A 200 -1.40 7.62 -17.50
N PRO A 201 -2.61 8.07 -17.08
CA PRO A 201 -2.90 8.30 -15.67
C PRO A 201 -3.14 7.02 -14.87
N SER A 202 -3.44 5.89 -15.54
CA SER A 202 -3.69 4.60 -14.90
C SER A 202 -2.60 3.59 -15.24
N ILE A 203 -2.16 2.81 -14.24
CA ILE A 203 -1.23 1.69 -14.44
C ILE A 203 -1.80 0.62 -15.39
N GLN A 204 -3.13 0.52 -15.48
CA GLN A 204 -3.78 -0.43 -16.38
C GLN A 204 -3.57 -0.10 -17.85
N ASP A 205 -3.29 1.18 -18.18
CA ASP A 205 -3.09 1.62 -19.56
C ASP A 205 -1.68 1.30 -20.08
N VAL A 206 -0.74 0.98 -19.18
CA VAL A 206 0.65 0.60 -19.52
C VAL A 206 0.93 -0.89 -19.37
N LEU A 207 -0.08 -1.68 -19.01
CA LEU A 207 -0.01 -3.13 -18.88
C LEU A 207 -0.90 -3.79 -19.92
N PHE A 208 -0.38 -4.75 -20.70
CA PHE A 208 -1.20 -5.44 -21.71
C PHE A 208 -2.35 -6.25 -21.09
N PHE A 209 -2.12 -6.83 -19.90
CA PHE A 209 -3.10 -7.66 -19.20
C PHE A 209 -3.10 -7.31 -17.70
N PRO A 210 -3.70 -6.17 -17.32
CA PRO A 210 -3.78 -5.78 -15.92
C PRO A 210 -4.64 -6.77 -15.12
N GLN A 211 -4.36 -6.93 -13.83
CA GLN A 211 -5.17 -7.76 -12.96
C GLN A 211 -6.59 -7.19 -12.88
N MET A 212 -7.56 -7.95 -13.40
CA MET A 212 -8.97 -7.60 -13.32
C MET A 212 -9.61 -8.22 -12.08
N ARG A 213 -10.65 -7.56 -11.56
CA ARG A 213 -11.52 -8.19 -10.56
C ARG A 213 -12.20 -9.40 -11.21
N PRO A 214 -12.22 -10.58 -10.56
CA PRO A 214 -12.92 -11.74 -11.09
C PRO A 214 -14.38 -11.38 -11.40
N GLU A 215 -14.87 -11.87 -12.54
CA GLU A 215 -16.29 -11.75 -12.85
C GLU A 215 -17.11 -12.40 -11.75
N LYS A 216 -18.03 -11.63 -11.16
CA LYS A 216 -19.04 -12.20 -10.27
C LYS A 216 -19.96 -13.04 -11.14
N LYS A 217 -19.84 -14.36 -11.06
CA LYS A 217 -20.82 -15.26 -11.67
C LYS A 217 -22.19 -14.92 -11.09
N THR A 218 -23.04 -14.27 -11.87
CA THR A 218 -24.46 -14.16 -11.55
C THR A 218 -24.98 -15.58 -11.53
N VAL A 219 -25.28 -16.08 -10.34
CA VAL A 219 -25.95 -17.37 -10.19
C VAL A 219 -27.28 -17.24 -10.95
N GLU A 220 -27.45 -18.01 -12.02
CA GLU A 220 -28.74 -18.09 -12.70
C GLU A 220 -29.73 -18.76 -11.74
N LEU A 221 -30.58 -17.94 -11.14
CA LEU A 221 -31.66 -18.40 -10.27
C LEU A 221 -32.86 -18.79 -11.13
N THR A 222 -33.43 -19.94 -10.82
CA THR A 222 -34.75 -20.33 -11.29
C THR A 222 -35.81 -19.36 -10.78
N ASP A 223 -36.97 -19.29 -11.43
CA ASP A 223 -38.04 -18.39 -11.00
C ASP A 223 -38.51 -18.68 -9.58
N ASP A 224 -38.55 -19.96 -9.18
CA ASP A 224 -38.89 -20.37 -7.82
C ASP A 224 -37.82 -19.88 -6.80
N GLU A 225 -36.52 -19.90 -7.14
CA GLU A 225 -35.44 -19.35 -6.30
C GLU A 225 -35.48 -17.83 -6.19
N LYS A 226 -35.82 -17.12 -7.28
CA LYS A 226 -35.99 -15.67 -7.27
C LYS A 226 -37.12 -15.24 -6.34
N VAL A 227 -38.23 -15.97 -6.34
CA VAL A 227 -39.37 -15.70 -5.43
C VAL A 227 -38.93 -15.79 -3.97
N VAL A 228 -38.23 -16.87 -3.60
CA VAL A 228 -37.76 -17.05 -2.22
C VAL A 228 -36.69 -16.01 -1.84
N LEU A 229 -35.77 -15.70 -2.76
CA LEU A 229 -34.72 -14.71 -2.52
C LEU A 229 -35.28 -13.29 -2.33
N ASN A 230 -36.32 -12.89 -3.09
CA ASN A 230 -36.94 -11.59 -2.94
C ASN A 230 -37.66 -11.46 -1.59
N LEU A 231 -38.37 -12.49 -1.15
CA LEU A 231 -38.99 -12.52 0.18
C LEU A 231 -37.95 -12.44 1.31
N LEU A 232 -36.79 -13.08 1.13
CA LEU A 232 -35.66 -12.98 2.05
C LEU A 232 -35.05 -11.57 2.08
N LYS A 233 -34.92 -10.89 0.94
CA LYS A 233 -34.43 -9.51 0.90
C LYS A 233 -35.31 -8.53 1.67
N GLU A 234 -36.62 -8.79 1.71
CA GLU A 234 -37.57 -7.92 2.41
C GLU A 234 -37.66 -8.21 3.91
N ASN A 235 -37.46 -9.46 4.33
CA ASN A 235 -37.80 -9.91 5.69
C ASN A 235 -36.70 -10.73 6.41
N SER A 236 -35.44 -10.70 5.95
CA SER A 236 -34.36 -11.47 6.59
C SER A 236 -33.98 -10.91 7.97
N PRO A 237 -33.86 -11.74 9.03
CA PRO A 237 -34.13 -13.19 9.07
C PRO A 237 -35.62 -13.52 9.29
N VAL A 238 -36.11 -14.58 8.64
CA VAL A 238 -37.53 -14.99 8.67
C VAL A 238 -37.68 -16.45 9.08
N ASN A 239 -38.76 -16.80 9.78
CA ASN A 239 -39.04 -18.20 10.12
C ASN A 239 -39.26 -19.05 8.86
N LEU A 240 -38.67 -20.25 8.82
CA LEU A 240 -38.70 -21.13 7.64
C LEU A 240 -40.12 -21.50 7.21
N ASN A 241 -41.02 -21.80 8.16
CA ASN A 241 -42.40 -22.19 7.85
C ASN A 241 -43.21 -21.00 7.34
N GLU A 242 -42.92 -19.81 7.84
CA GLU A 242 -43.55 -18.58 7.40
C GLU A 242 -43.09 -18.23 5.97
N LEU A 243 -41.80 -18.24 5.71
CA LEU A 243 -41.22 -18.01 4.39
C LEU A 243 -41.75 -19.03 3.35
N LYS A 244 -41.87 -20.29 3.75
CA LYS A 244 -42.46 -21.33 2.91
C LYS A 244 -43.90 -21.02 2.53
N THR A 245 -44.70 -20.60 3.51
CA THR A 245 -46.10 -20.20 3.29
C THR A 245 -46.21 -18.99 2.38
N GLN A 246 -45.38 -17.96 2.61
CA GLN A 246 -45.35 -16.73 1.81
C GLN A 246 -44.91 -16.98 0.35
N SER A 247 -43.98 -17.91 0.13
CA SER A 247 -43.50 -18.26 -1.21
C SER A 247 -44.56 -18.88 -2.12
N ARG A 248 -45.64 -19.47 -1.54
CA ARG A 248 -46.70 -20.21 -2.24
C ARG A 248 -46.18 -21.34 -3.15
N LEU A 249 -44.97 -21.83 -2.91
CA LEU A 249 -44.38 -22.93 -3.65
C LEU A 249 -44.91 -24.28 -3.16
N SER A 250 -45.01 -25.27 -4.06
CA SER A 250 -45.27 -26.65 -3.65
C SER A 250 -44.06 -27.21 -2.89
N ASN A 251 -44.26 -28.23 -2.03
CA ASN A 251 -43.19 -28.82 -1.23
C ASN A 251 -41.95 -29.18 -2.08
N LYS A 252 -42.14 -29.80 -3.25
CA LYS A 252 -41.05 -30.18 -4.15
C LYS A 252 -40.31 -28.97 -4.72
N LYS A 253 -41.02 -27.89 -5.06
CA LYS A 253 -40.42 -26.66 -5.58
C LYS A 253 -39.69 -25.89 -4.51
N TRP A 254 -40.29 -25.78 -3.32
CA TRP A 254 -39.68 -25.18 -2.13
C TRP A 254 -38.35 -25.86 -1.79
N ASP A 255 -38.34 -27.19 -1.66
CA ASP A 255 -37.14 -27.94 -1.30
C ASP A 255 -36.02 -27.76 -2.33
N LYS A 256 -36.38 -27.65 -3.61
CA LYS A 256 -35.41 -27.38 -4.69
C LYS A 256 -34.87 -25.96 -4.61
N ALA A 257 -35.73 -24.97 -4.39
CA ALA A 257 -35.38 -23.56 -4.34
C ALA A 257 -34.48 -23.23 -3.12
N ILE A 258 -34.87 -23.68 -1.92
CA ILE A 258 -34.09 -23.40 -0.70
C ILE A 258 -32.71 -24.07 -0.76
N LYS A 259 -32.64 -25.32 -1.25
CA LYS A 259 -31.36 -26.02 -1.46
C LYS A 259 -30.46 -25.31 -2.46
N GLY A 260 -31.04 -24.78 -3.54
CA GLY A 260 -30.30 -24.02 -4.54
C GLY A 260 -29.77 -22.70 -4.00
N LEU A 261 -30.57 -21.95 -3.24
CA LEU A 261 -30.13 -20.72 -2.59
C LEU A 261 -29.02 -20.96 -1.55
N THR A 262 -29.14 -22.00 -0.72
CA THR A 262 -28.10 -22.34 0.25
C THR A 262 -26.82 -22.87 -0.41
N LYS A 263 -26.94 -23.67 -1.48
CA LYS A 263 -25.79 -24.14 -2.26
C LYS A 263 -25.01 -22.98 -2.87
N ASN A 264 -25.72 -21.95 -3.33
CA ASN A 264 -25.13 -20.75 -3.92
C ASN A 264 -24.70 -19.69 -2.89
N LYS A 265 -24.76 -20.02 -1.59
CA LYS A 265 -24.42 -19.11 -0.48
C LYS A 265 -25.20 -17.80 -0.52
N LEU A 266 -26.46 -17.85 -0.98
CA LEU A 266 -27.37 -16.70 -0.99
C LEU A 266 -28.33 -16.72 0.21
N ALA A 267 -28.52 -17.88 0.83
CA ALA A 267 -29.36 -18.01 2.02
C ALA A 267 -28.79 -19.05 3.00
N LYS A 268 -28.87 -18.79 4.30
CA LYS A 268 -28.48 -19.70 5.37
C LYS A 268 -29.71 -20.14 6.14
N VAL A 269 -29.78 -21.41 6.52
CA VAL A 269 -30.81 -21.93 7.42
C VAL A 269 -30.17 -22.19 8.77
N ASP A 270 -30.60 -21.46 9.78
CA ASP A 270 -30.12 -21.59 11.15
C ASP A 270 -31.17 -22.24 12.05
N ASN A 271 -30.72 -23.19 12.87
CA ASN A 271 -31.56 -23.86 13.86
C ASN A 271 -31.26 -23.26 15.23
N THR A 272 -32.25 -22.57 15.79
CA THR A 272 -32.17 -21.92 17.10
C THR A 272 -33.13 -22.61 18.07
N ASN A 273 -33.00 -22.31 19.37
CA ASN A 273 -33.95 -22.82 20.38
C ASN A 273 -35.40 -22.37 20.12
N ASP A 274 -35.58 -21.28 19.37
CA ASP A 274 -36.87 -20.68 19.02
C ASP A 274 -37.39 -21.14 17.64
N GLY A 275 -36.67 -22.01 16.94
CA GLY A 275 -37.08 -22.63 15.67
C GLY A 275 -36.07 -22.50 14.53
N LEU A 276 -36.52 -22.85 13.31
CA LEU A 276 -35.75 -22.77 12.08
C LEU A 276 -35.95 -21.41 11.40
N PHE A 277 -34.86 -20.67 11.20
CA PHE A 277 -34.85 -19.37 10.52
C PHE A 277 -34.02 -19.43 9.26
N VAL A 278 -34.40 -18.61 8.28
CA VAL A 278 -33.67 -18.43 7.03
C VAL A 278 -33.20 -16.99 6.94
N GLU A 279 -31.90 -16.81 6.72
CA GLU A 279 -31.22 -15.51 6.63
C GLU A 279 -30.61 -15.34 5.24
N LEU A 280 -30.68 -14.12 4.70
CA LEU A 280 -29.98 -13.71 3.48
C LEU A 280 -28.48 -13.58 3.78
N ILE A 281 -27.65 -14.23 2.97
CA ILE A 281 -26.19 -14.02 3.02
C ILE A 281 -25.86 -12.92 2.00
N ASN A 282 -25.30 -11.81 2.49
CA ASN A 282 -24.81 -10.70 1.66
C ASN A 282 -23.43 -10.98 1.05
#